data_AF-W1DS08-F1
#
_entry.id   AF-W1DS08-F1
#
_cell.length_a   1.000
_cell.length_b   1.000
_cell.length_c   1.000
_cell.angle_alpha   90.00
_cell.angle_beta   90.00
_cell.angle_gamma   90.00
#
_symmetry.space_group_name_H-M   'P 1'
#
loop_
_entity.id
_entity.type
_entity.pdbx_description
1 polymer ?
#
loop_
_entity_poly.entity_id
_entity_poly.type
_entity_poly.pdbx_seq_one_letter_code
_entity_poly.pdbx_strand_id
1 'polypeptide(L)'
;MTSISNDSTLSPRTQRDTRRMNWFVSIAAAVAGLLFGLDIGVISGALPFITDHFTLSSQLQEWVVSSMMLGAAIGALFNGWLSFRLGRKYSLMAGAVLFVAGSIGSAFAASVEVLLVARVVLGVAVGIASYTAPLYLSEMASENVRGKMISMYQLMVTLGIVLAFLSDTAFSYSGNWRACWACWRCRR
;
A
#
# COMPACT_ATOMS: atom_id res chain seq x y z
N MET A 1 24.04 11.38 -32.72
CA MET A 1 24.64 10.05 -32.94
C MET A 1 24.76 9.35 -31.58
N THR A 2 23.77 8.55 -31.18
CA THR A 2 23.82 7.08 -31.25
C THR A 2 24.83 6.44 -30.28
N SER A 3 24.52 6.45 -29.00
CA SER A 3 24.93 5.36 -28.10
C SER A 3 23.88 4.25 -28.18
N ILE A 4 23.92 3.48 -29.28
CA ILE A 4 23.23 2.19 -29.35
C ILE A 4 24.05 1.23 -28.49
N SER A 5 23.72 1.15 -27.20
CA SER A 5 24.37 0.25 -26.25
C SER A 5 23.88 -1.18 -26.48
N ASN A 6 24.55 -1.88 -27.39
CA ASN A 6 24.97 -3.29 -27.28
C ASN A 6 24.00 -4.34 -26.66
N ASP A 7 22.71 -4.33 -26.99
CA ASP A 7 21.76 -5.39 -26.61
C ASP A 7 21.94 -6.71 -27.41
N SER A 8 22.86 -6.72 -28.39
CA SER A 8 23.04 -7.78 -29.39
C SER A 8 23.95 -8.95 -28.98
N THR A 9 24.49 -8.96 -27.75
CA THR A 9 25.40 -10.04 -27.29
C THR A 9 24.78 -11.02 -26.30
N LEU A 10 23.51 -10.82 -25.91
CA LEU A 10 22.82 -11.75 -25.03
C LEU A 10 22.30 -12.95 -25.84
N SER A 11 22.65 -14.16 -25.39
CA SER A 11 22.11 -15.38 -26.00
C SER A 11 20.56 -15.33 -25.97
N PRO A 12 19.88 -15.87 -27.00
CA PRO A 12 18.41 -15.84 -27.07
C PRO A 12 17.71 -16.51 -25.87
N ARG A 13 18.40 -17.37 -25.11
CA ARG A 13 17.91 -17.93 -23.83
C ARG A 13 17.86 -16.87 -22.74
N THR A 14 18.94 -16.11 -22.57
CA THR A 14 19.08 -15.06 -21.55
C THR A 14 18.06 -13.93 -21.75
N GLN A 15 17.79 -13.53 -23.00
CA GLN A 15 16.74 -12.55 -23.34
C GLN A 15 15.33 -13.02 -22.95
N ARG A 16 15.02 -14.32 -23.15
CA ARG A 16 13.70 -14.90 -22.83
C ARG A 16 13.45 -14.96 -21.32
N ASP A 17 14.47 -15.30 -20.54
CA ASP A 17 14.37 -15.38 -19.08
C ASP A 17 14.26 -13.99 -18.45
N THR A 18 15.01 -12.98 -18.93
CA THR A 18 14.86 -11.59 -18.49
C THR A 18 13.48 -11.02 -18.81
N ARG A 19 12.91 -11.34 -19.98
CA ARG A 19 11.56 -10.88 -20.37
C ARG A 19 10.46 -11.51 -19.50
N ARG A 20 10.60 -12.79 -19.16
CA ARG A 20 9.67 -13.48 -18.23
C ARG A 20 9.79 -12.89 -16.83
N MET A 21 11.00 -12.71 -16.31
CA MET A 21 11.27 -12.08 -15.02
C MET A 21 10.65 -10.68 -14.93
N ASN A 22 10.94 -9.81 -15.91
CA ASN A 22 10.37 -8.45 -15.94
C ASN A 22 8.84 -8.46 -15.98
N TRP A 23 8.21 -9.42 -16.67
CA TRP A 23 6.75 -9.52 -16.72
C TRP A 23 6.17 -9.93 -15.37
N PHE A 24 6.76 -10.94 -14.71
CA PHE A 24 6.37 -11.33 -13.34
C PHE A 24 6.53 -10.19 -12.34
N VAL A 25 7.67 -9.50 -12.37
CA VAL A 25 7.95 -8.38 -11.45
C VAL A 25 7.02 -7.19 -11.72
N SER A 26 6.67 -6.93 -12.99
CA SER A 26 5.71 -5.88 -13.35
C SER A 26 4.29 -6.19 -12.85
N ILE A 27 3.85 -7.45 -12.93
CA ILE A 27 2.54 -7.86 -12.38
C ILE A 27 2.56 -7.78 -10.87
N ALA A 28 3.63 -8.24 -10.22
CA ALA A 28 3.78 -8.13 -8.78
C ALA A 28 3.75 -6.65 -8.32
N ALA A 29 4.41 -5.76 -9.06
CA ALA A 29 4.34 -4.31 -8.82
C ALA A 29 2.93 -3.75 -8.98
N ALA A 30 2.25 -4.13 -10.06
CA ALA A 30 0.90 -3.66 -10.34
C ALA A 30 -0.07 -4.09 -9.23
N VAL A 31 0.00 -5.36 -8.80
CA VAL A 31 -0.81 -5.92 -7.71
C VAL A 31 -0.46 -5.25 -6.38
N ALA A 32 0.82 -5.07 -6.07
CA ALA A 32 1.26 -4.41 -4.85
C ALA A 32 0.79 -2.94 -4.80
N GLY A 33 0.95 -2.19 -5.90
CA GLY A 33 0.51 -0.81 -6.01
C GLY A 33 -1.01 -0.68 -5.91
N LEU A 34 -1.75 -1.56 -6.58
CA LEU A 34 -3.22 -1.59 -6.51
C LEU A 34 -3.71 -1.91 -5.09
N LEU A 35 -3.13 -2.92 -4.43
CA LEU A 35 -3.46 -3.28 -3.05
C LEU A 35 -3.17 -2.12 -2.08
N PHE A 36 -2.02 -1.46 -2.27
CA PHE A 36 -1.62 -0.31 -1.47
C PHE A 36 -2.57 0.89 -1.66
N GLY A 37 -2.96 1.18 -2.91
CA GLY A 37 -3.95 2.23 -3.20
C GLY A 37 -5.35 1.92 -2.64
N LEU A 38 -5.76 0.65 -2.67
CA LEU A 38 -7.02 0.21 -2.07
C LEU A 38 -7.04 0.40 -0.56
N ASP A 39 -5.95 0.07 0.15
CA ASP A 39 -5.87 0.26 1.61
C ASP A 39 -6.08 1.74 2.00
N ILE A 40 -5.36 2.65 1.34
CA ILE A 40 -5.49 4.10 1.57
C ILE A 40 -6.91 4.57 1.23
N GLY A 41 -7.46 4.13 0.10
CA GLY A 41 -8.78 4.54 -0.37
C GLY A 41 -9.92 4.07 0.55
N VAL A 42 -9.88 2.81 1.00
CA VAL A 42 -10.89 2.24 1.91
C VAL A 42 -10.85 2.94 3.26
N ILE A 43 -9.68 3.27 3.78
CA ILE A 43 -9.56 4.01 5.04
C ILE A 43 -10.19 5.40 4.92
N SER A 44 -9.97 6.09 3.79
CA SER A 44 -10.55 7.41 3.54
C SER A 44 -12.08 7.37 3.45
N GLY A 45 -12.65 6.36 2.79
CA GLY A 45 -14.10 6.15 2.71
C GLY A 45 -14.74 5.70 4.02
N ALA A 46 -14.04 4.89 4.82
CA ALA A 46 -14.54 4.40 6.11
C ALA A 46 -14.47 5.43 7.24
N LEU A 47 -13.62 6.47 7.12
CA LEU A 47 -13.45 7.52 8.13
C LEU A 47 -14.77 8.20 8.55
N PRO A 48 -15.63 8.69 7.63
CA PRO A 48 -16.91 9.31 7.98
C PRO A 48 -17.90 8.33 8.67
N PHE A 49 -17.90 7.05 8.30
CA PHE A 49 -18.77 6.06 8.93
C PHE A 49 -18.33 5.72 10.37
N ILE A 50 -17.02 5.73 10.64
CA ILE A 50 -16.48 5.53 11.98
C ILE A 50 -16.82 6.73 12.89
N THR A 51 -16.77 7.95 12.36
CA THR A 51 -17.14 9.16 13.11
C THR A 51 -18.62 9.20 13.47
N ASP A 52 -19.50 8.75 12.57
CA ASP A 52 -20.94 8.66 12.84
C ASP A 52 -21.27 7.56 13.85
N HIS A 53 -20.62 6.39 13.77
CA HIS A 53 -20.86 5.27 14.69
C HIS A 53 -20.35 5.51 16.11
N PHE A 54 -19.22 6.19 16.28
CA PHE A 54 -18.65 6.47 17.60
C PHE A 54 -19.05 7.85 18.16
N THR A 55 -19.88 8.64 17.46
CA THR A 55 -20.22 10.03 17.84
C THR A 55 -18.98 10.86 18.18
N LEU A 56 -17.93 10.70 17.36
CA LEU A 56 -16.62 11.32 17.63
C LEU A 56 -16.68 12.81 17.30
N SER A 57 -16.30 13.64 18.27
CA SER A 57 -16.01 15.07 18.04
C SER A 57 -14.99 15.21 16.90
N SER A 58 -15.14 16.25 16.07
CA SER A 58 -14.26 16.56 14.93
C SER A 58 -12.77 16.58 15.31
N GLN A 59 -12.45 16.95 16.55
CA GLN A 59 -11.10 16.90 17.10
C GLN A 59 -10.50 15.49 17.12
N LEU A 60 -11.27 14.46 17.49
CA LEU A 60 -10.75 13.09 17.55
C LEU A 60 -10.47 12.51 16.16
N GLN A 61 -11.23 12.92 15.14
CA GLN A 61 -10.96 12.54 13.75
C GLN A 61 -9.60 13.08 13.29
N GLU A 62 -9.32 14.35 13.56
CA GLU A 62 -8.03 14.98 13.24
C GLU A 62 -6.89 14.26 13.97
N TRP A 63 -7.06 13.94 15.25
CA TRP A 63 -6.08 13.18 16.02
C TRP A 63 -5.79 11.79 15.43
N VAL A 64 -6.82 11.08 14.94
CA VAL A 64 -6.64 9.79 14.27
C VAL A 64 -5.79 9.93 12.99
N VAL A 65 -6.10 10.92 12.15
CA VAL A 65 -5.35 11.15 10.90
C VAL A 65 -3.91 11.60 11.19
N SER A 66 -3.72 12.52 12.14
CA SER A 66 -2.40 13.01 12.54
C SER A 66 -1.54 11.90 13.15
N SER A 67 -2.11 11.02 13.97
CA SER A 67 -1.39 9.89 14.58
C SER A 67 -0.87 8.90 13.51
N MET A 68 -1.65 8.65 12.46
CA MET A 68 -1.25 7.81 11.33
C MET A 68 -0.10 8.46 10.55
N MET A 69 -0.18 9.77 10.26
CA MET A 69 0.91 10.49 9.60
C MET A 69 2.19 10.52 10.44
N LEU A 70 2.07 10.68 11.76
CA LEU A 70 3.19 10.62 12.69
C LEU A 70 3.84 9.23 12.67
N GLY A 71 3.03 8.16 12.71
CA GLY A 71 3.50 6.79 12.55
C GLY A 71 4.22 6.58 11.21
N ALA A 72 3.67 7.09 10.11
CA ALA A 72 4.29 7.01 8.79
C ALA A 72 5.64 7.75 8.72
N ALA A 73 5.76 8.91 9.34
CA ALA A 73 7.02 9.65 9.43
C ALA A 73 8.08 8.86 10.20
N ILE A 74 7.72 8.28 11.36
CA ILE A 74 8.63 7.42 12.13
C ILE A 74 9.03 6.19 11.31
N GLY A 75 8.08 5.53 10.66
CA GLY A 75 8.33 4.36 9.82
C GLY A 75 9.26 4.67 8.64
N ALA A 76 9.10 5.83 8.01
CA ALA A 76 9.97 6.29 6.93
C ALA A 76 11.42 6.50 7.39
N LEU A 77 11.62 7.15 8.55
CA LEU A 77 12.95 7.35 9.13
C LEU A 77 13.60 6.02 9.51
N PHE A 78 12.84 5.11 10.12
CA PHE A 78 13.35 3.80 10.51
C PHE A 78 13.68 2.93 9.29
N ASN A 79 12.92 3.07 8.20
CA ASN A 79 13.12 2.26 6.99
C ASN A 79 14.51 2.44 6.38
N GLY A 80 15.06 3.66 6.38
CA GLY A 80 16.40 3.92 5.85
C GLY A 80 17.48 3.09 6.56
N TRP A 81 17.41 3.05 7.90
CA TRP A 81 18.32 2.25 8.72
C TRP A 81 18.04 0.74 8.61
N LEU A 82 16.76 0.35 8.63
CA LEU A 82 16.32 -1.04 8.53
C LEU A 82 16.71 -1.68 7.19
N SER A 83 16.52 -0.95 6.09
CA SER A 83 16.87 -1.39 4.75
C SER A 83 18.37 -1.53 4.54
N PHE A 84 19.19 -0.73 5.23
CA PHE A 84 20.65 -0.85 5.18
C PHE A 84 21.15 -2.07 5.96
N ARG A 85 20.54 -2.38 7.12
CA ARG A 85 21.03 -3.42 8.04
C ARG A 85 20.46 -4.81 7.78
N LEU A 86 19.18 -4.93 7.43
CA LEU A 86 18.48 -6.21 7.22
C LEU A 86 18.32 -6.58 5.73
N GLY A 87 18.60 -5.65 4.81
CA GLY A 87 18.38 -5.83 3.39
C GLY A 87 16.93 -5.54 2.95
N ARG A 88 16.74 -5.27 1.65
CA ARG A 88 15.46 -4.79 1.11
C ARG A 88 14.30 -5.79 1.26
N LYS A 89 14.55 -7.09 1.03
CA LYS A 89 13.52 -8.14 1.13
C LYS A 89 12.95 -8.27 2.53
N TYR A 90 13.81 -8.23 3.56
CA TYR A 90 13.39 -8.37 4.95
C TYR A 90 12.67 -7.13 5.46
N SER A 91 13.04 -5.93 4.97
CA SER A 91 12.30 -4.70 5.28
C SER A 91 10.85 -4.76 4.76
N LEU A 92 10.66 -5.28 3.53
CA LEU A 92 9.32 -5.47 2.95
C LEU A 92 8.48 -6.48 3.76
N MET A 93 9.10 -7.59 4.19
CA MET A 93 8.45 -8.59 5.04
C MET A 93 8.08 -8.03 6.42
N ALA A 94 8.97 -7.24 7.04
CA ALA A 94 8.70 -6.59 8.33
C ALA A 94 7.51 -5.62 8.23
N GLY A 95 7.45 -4.82 7.15
CA GLY A 95 6.32 -3.95 6.85
C GLY A 95 5.01 -4.73 6.70
N ALA A 96 5.02 -5.85 5.97
CA ALA A 96 3.85 -6.70 5.81
C ALA A 96 3.37 -7.31 7.14
N VAL A 97 4.28 -7.76 8.01
CA VAL A 97 3.93 -8.29 9.34
C VAL A 97 3.33 -7.20 10.23
N LEU A 98 3.94 -6.00 10.25
CA LEU A 98 3.40 -4.86 10.98
C LEU A 98 2.02 -4.44 10.46
N PHE A 99 1.82 -4.49 9.14
CA PHE A 99 0.53 -4.19 8.52
C PHE A 99 -0.55 -5.18 8.95
N VAL A 100 -0.27 -6.49 8.93
CA VAL A 100 -1.19 -7.52 9.41
C VAL A 100 -1.49 -7.34 10.89
N ALA A 101 -0.47 -7.08 11.72
CA ALA A 101 -0.65 -6.83 13.15
C ALA A 101 -1.53 -5.60 13.42
N GLY A 102 -1.31 -4.50 12.70
CA GLY A 102 -2.10 -3.27 12.82
C GLY A 102 -3.52 -3.42 12.28
N SER A 103 -3.73 -4.21 11.22
CA SER A 103 -5.05 -4.54 10.68
C SER A 103 -5.86 -5.39 11.67
N ILE A 104 -5.24 -6.42 12.26
CA ILE A 104 -5.86 -7.22 13.32
C ILE A 104 -6.18 -6.35 14.55
N GLY A 105 -5.25 -5.49 14.96
CA GLY A 105 -5.46 -4.54 16.06
C GLY A 105 -6.62 -3.58 15.79
N SER A 106 -6.80 -3.15 14.54
CA SER A 106 -7.93 -2.30 14.14
C SER A 106 -9.25 -3.07 14.10
N ALA A 107 -9.23 -4.35 13.72
CA ALA A 107 -10.42 -5.20 13.69
C ALA A 107 -10.96 -5.51 15.09
N PHE A 108 -10.09 -5.67 16.09
CA PHE A 108 -10.47 -5.93 17.48
C PHE A 108 -10.57 -4.64 18.33
N ALA A 109 -10.55 -3.46 17.73
CA ALA A 109 -10.56 -2.20 18.46
C ALA A 109 -11.93 -1.93 19.11
N ALA A 110 -12.04 -2.21 20.41
CA ALA A 110 -13.23 -1.94 21.22
C ALA A 110 -13.28 -0.49 21.77
N SER A 111 -12.18 0.27 21.69
CA SER A 111 -12.07 1.65 22.19
C SER A 111 -11.25 2.54 21.26
N VAL A 112 -11.49 3.86 21.35
CA VAL A 112 -10.81 4.88 20.51
C VAL A 112 -9.29 4.89 20.73
N GLU A 113 -8.84 4.62 21.96
CA GLU A 113 -7.41 4.53 22.28
C GLU A 113 -6.73 3.34 21.59
N VAL A 114 -7.38 2.18 21.55
CA VAL A 114 -6.88 0.99 20.84
C VAL A 114 -6.85 1.25 19.34
N LEU A 115 -7.87 1.95 18.81
CA LEU A 115 -7.90 2.38 17.41
C LEU A 115 -6.73 3.32 17.09
N LEU A 116 -6.44 4.30 17.95
CA LEU A 116 -5.31 5.22 17.78
C LEU A 116 -3.96 4.49 17.75
N VAL A 117 -3.73 3.57 18.69
CA VAL A 117 -2.49 2.77 18.72
C VAL A 117 -2.37 1.90 17.46
N ALA A 118 -3.45 1.23 17.06
CA ALA A 118 -3.46 0.42 15.85
C ALA A 118 -3.18 1.26 14.59
N ARG A 119 -3.66 2.51 14.55
CA ARG A 119 -3.41 3.46 13.45
C ARG A 119 -1.97 3.95 13.40
N VAL A 120 -1.33 4.17 14.54
CA VAL A 120 0.11 4.48 14.57
C VAL A 120 0.92 3.31 14.03
N VAL A 121 0.60 2.08 14.45
CA VAL A 121 1.29 0.86 13.98
C VAL A 121 1.08 0.64 12.48
N LEU A 122 -0.15 0.81 11.99
CA LEU A 122 -0.46 0.80 10.55
C LEU A 122 0.32 1.89 9.81
N GLY A 123 0.37 3.10 10.35
CA GLY A 123 1.14 4.22 9.78
C GLY A 123 2.62 3.86 9.61
N VAL A 124 3.24 3.28 10.65
CA VAL A 124 4.63 2.81 10.60
C VAL A 124 4.81 1.75 9.50
N ALA A 125 3.90 0.77 9.42
CA ALA A 125 3.94 -0.29 8.41
C ALA A 125 3.84 0.26 6.98
N VAL A 126 2.87 1.15 6.75
CA VAL A 126 2.63 1.82 5.46
C VAL A 126 3.82 2.69 5.08
N GLY A 127 4.40 3.44 6.02
CA GLY A 127 5.61 4.23 5.80
C GLY A 127 6.78 3.37 5.31
N ILE A 128 7.07 2.26 6.01
CA ILE A 128 8.15 1.33 5.63
C ILE A 128 7.90 0.72 4.24
N ALA A 129 6.66 0.27 3.98
CA ALA A 129 6.29 -0.39 2.73
C ALA A 129 6.35 0.57 1.53
N SER A 130 5.89 1.82 1.70
CA SER A 130 5.84 2.84 0.63
C SER A 130 7.20 3.17 0.03
N TYR A 131 8.24 3.19 0.87
CA TYR A 131 9.60 3.44 0.40
C TYR A 131 10.30 2.16 -0.07
N THR A 132 10.07 1.04 0.61
CA THR A 132 10.75 -0.23 0.30
C THR A 132 10.22 -0.88 -0.99
N ALA A 133 8.92 -0.79 -1.28
CA ALA A 133 8.31 -1.39 -2.45
C ALA A 133 8.91 -0.86 -3.78
N PRO A 134 8.91 0.46 -4.08
CA PRO A 134 9.50 0.97 -5.32
C PRO A 134 11.02 0.79 -5.36
N LEU A 135 11.70 0.84 -4.21
CA LEU A 135 13.14 0.61 -4.13
C LEU A 135 13.49 -0.83 -4.48
N TYR A 136 12.85 -1.82 -3.83
CA TYR A 136 13.03 -3.24 -4.14
C TYR A 136 12.71 -3.53 -5.60
N LEU A 137 11.65 -2.91 -6.12
CA LEU A 137 11.25 -3.04 -7.50
C LEU A 137 12.30 -2.48 -8.47
N SER A 138 12.93 -1.36 -8.11
CA SER A 138 14.03 -0.78 -8.88
C SER A 138 15.29 -1.65 -8.87
N GLU A 139 15.52 -2.47 -7.85
CA GLU A 139 16.67 -3.37 -7.78
C GLU A 139 16.46 -4.67 -8.56
N MET A 140 15.20 -5.12 -8.65
CA MET A 140 14.84 -6.32 -9.41
C MET A 140 14.68 -6.04 -10.92
N ALA A 141 14.41 -4.79 -11.30
CA ALA A 141 14.20 -4.38 -12.68
C ALA A 141 15.49 -4.28 -13.48
N SER A 142 15.49 -4.76 -14.73
CA SER A 142 16.61 -4.54 -15.66
C SER A 142 16.81 -3.04 -15.96
N GLU A 143 18.06 -2.63 -16.20
CA GLU A 143 18.50 -1.23 -16.30
C GLU A 143 17.62 -0.36 -17.21
N ASN A 144 17.13 -0.92 -18.31
CA ASN A 144 16.30 -0.24 -19.31
C ASN A 144 14.81 -0.06 -18.92
N VAL A 145 14.28 -0.79 -17.92
CA VAL A 145 12.84 -0.73 -17.56
C VAL A 145 12.54 -0.21 -16.17
N ARG A 146 13.57 0.12 -15.37
CA ARG A 146 13.42 0.59 -13.97
C ARG A 146 12.42 1.74 -13.86
N GLY A 147 12.56 2.76 -14.73
CA GLY A 147 11.66 3.91 -14.76
C GLY A 147 10.22 3.54 -15.13
N LYS A 148 10.02 2.70 -16.15
CA LYS A 148 8.67 2.27 -16.57
C LYS A 148 7.95 1.48 -15.47
N MET A 149 8.66 0.65 -14.72
CA MET A 149 8.08 -0.12 -13.62
C MET A 149 7.65 0.77 -12.45
N ILE A 150 8.46 1.76 -12.08
CA ILE A 150 8.09 2.72 -11.02
C ILE A 150 6.86 3.54 -11.44
N SER A 151 6.82 4.03 -12.68
CA SER A 151 5.65 4.75 -13.20
C SER A 151 4.39 3.86 -13.24
N MET A 152 4.52 2.58 -13.62
CA MET A 152 3.41 1.63 -13.61
C MET A 152 2.90 1.38 -12.18
N TYR A 153 3.81 1.23 -11.21
CA TYR A 153 3.44 1.10 -9.79
C TYR A 153 2.63 2.31 -9.34
N GLN A 154 3.11 3.52 -9.60
CA GLN A 154 2.40 4.75 -9.23
C GLN A 154 1.04 4.87 -9.92
N LEU A 155 0.93 4.51 -11.21
CA LEU A 155 -0.34 4.48 -11.91
C LEU A 155 -1.33 3.50 -11.28
N MET A 156 -0.88 2.31 -10.88
CA MET A 156 -1.74 1.33 -10.21
C MET A 156 -2.16 1.75 -8.80
N VAL A 157 -1.30 2.48 -8.06
CA VAL A 157 -1.70 3.09 -6.78
C VAL A 157 -2.85 4.06 -7.00
N THR A 158 -2.74 4.98 -7.97
CA THR A 158 -3.80 5.95 -8.27
C THR A 158 -5.07 5.25 -8.75
N LEU A 159 -4.96 4.23 -9.60
CA LEU A 159 -6.10 3.39 -10.02
C LEU A 159 -6.77 2.68 -8.84
N GLY A 160 -5.99 2.15 -7.89
CA GLY A 160 -6.51 1.54 -6.67
C GLY A 160 -7.32 2.52 -5.81
N ILE A 161 -6.81 3.75 -5.63
CA ILE A 161 -7.52 4.81 -4.92
C ILE A 161 -8.84 5.17 -5.63
N VAL A 162 -8.80 5.35 -6.95
CA VAL A 162 -9.97 5.65 -7.76
C VAL A 162 -11.01 4.54 -7.67
N LEU A 163 -10.60 3.27 -7.75
CA LEU A 163 -11.48 2.11 -7.59
C LEU A 163 -12.11 2.03 -6.20
N ALA A 164 -11.35 2.36 -5.14
CA ALA A 164 -11.89 2.42 -3.78
C ALA A 164 -12.99 3.48 -3.66
N PHE A 165 -12.76 4.70 -4.15
CA PHE A 165 -13.77 5.77 -4.15
C PHE A 165 -14.96 5.46 -5.07
N LEU A 166 -14.73 4.84 -6.23
CA LEU A 166 -15.80 4.39 -7.12
C LEU A 166 -16.65 3.32 -6.47
N SER A 167 -16.04 2.36 -5.76
CA SER A 167 -16.76 1.36 -4.98
C SER A 167 -17.63 2.05 -3.92
N ASP A 168 -17.03 2.92 -3.10
CA ASP A 168 -17.73 3.67 -2.05
C ASP A 168 -18.92 4.49 -2.60
N THR A 169 -18.70 5.20 -3.72
CA THR A 169 -19.72 6.02 -4.39
C THR A 169 -20.80 5.17 -5.09
N ALA A 170 -20.43 4.05 -5.72
CA ALA A 170 -21.39 3.12 -6.32
C ALA A 170 -22.29 2.45 -5.26
N PHE A 171 -21.75 2.21 -4.06
CA PHE A 171 -22.53 1.78 -2.90
C PHE A 171 -23.45 2.87 -2.36
N SER A 172 -23.08 4.15 -2.49
CA SER A 172 -23.94 5.28 -2.12
C SER A 172 -25.12 5.50 -3.10
N TYR A 173 -24.91 5.34 -4.42
CA TYR A 173 -25.95 5.64 -5.42
C TYR A 173 -26.96 4.50 -5.70
N SER A 174 -26.61 3.24 -5.42
CA SER A 174 -27.43 2.09 -5.84
C SER A 174 -28.63 1.76 -4.93
N GLY A 175 -28.86 2.46 -3.82
CA GLY A 175 -29.99 2.21 -2.91
C GLY A 175 -30.04 0.79 -2.32
N ASN A 176 -29.02 -0.04 -2.58
CA ASN A 176 -28.95 -1.44 -2.20
C ASN A 176 -28.03 -1.61 -0.98
N TRP A 177 -28.43 -0.96 0.11
CA TRP A 177 -27.76 -0.97 1.43
C TRP A 177 -27.45 -2.38 1.95
N ARG A 178 -28.13 -3.42 1.45
CA ARG A 178 -27.91 -4.82 1.84
C ARG A 178 -26.55 -5.40 1.41
N ALA A 179 -25.95 -4.89 0.33
CA ALA A 179 -24.62 -5.34 -0.11
C ALA A 179 -23.48 -4.65 0.68
N CYS A 180 -23.70 -3.40 1.10
CA CYS A 180 -22.83 -2.72 2.08
C CYS A 180 -22.81 -3.48 3.42
N TRP A 181 -23.99 -3.93 3.89
CA TRP A 181 -24.09 -4.76 5.10
C TRP A 181 -23.49 -6.17 4.93
N ALA A 182 -23.49 -6.78 3.74
CA ALA A 182 -22.92 -8.11 3.56
C ALA A 182 -21.38 -8.13 3.57
N CYS A 183 -20.72 -7.07 3.09
CA CYS A 183 -19.25 -7.00 3.04
C CYS A 183 -18.65 -6.51 4.38
N TRP A 184 -19.31 -5.58 5.08
CA TRP A 184 -18.82 -5.02 6.35
C TRP A 184 -19.34 -5.72 7.62
N ARG A 185 -20.50 -6.41 7.58
CA ARG A 185 -21.02 -7.17 8.75
C ARG A 185 -20.45 -8.58 8.87
N CYS A 186 -19.59 -9.01 7.94
CA CYS A 186 -18.96 -10.34 7.97
C CYS A 186 -17.57 -10.34 8.65
N ARG A 187 -17.24 -9.31 9.44
CA ARG A 187 -16.19 -9.43 10.45
C ARG A 187 -16.58 -8.65 11.71
N ARG A 188 -17.25 -9.37 12.62
CA ARG A 188 -17.31 -9.04 14.05
C ARG A 188 -15.92 -8.74 14.59
#